data_AF-A0A832YDQ9-F1
#
_entry.id   AF-A0A832YDQ9-F1
#
_cell.length_a   1.000
_cell.length_b   1.000
_cell.length_c   1.000
_cell.angle_alpha   90.00
_cell.angle_beta   90.00
_cell.angle_gamma   90.00
#
_symmetry.space_group_name_H-M   'P 1'
#
loop_
_entity.id
_entity.type
_entity.pdbx_description
1 polymer ?
#
loop_
_entity_poly.entity_id
_entity_poly.type
_entity_poly.pdbx_seq_one_letter_code
_entity_poly.pdbx_strand_id
1 'polypeptide(L)'
;MMDDFLTVFTNFKTILCVCPNCKALPRLSELQIFSSKKTLKDWMDDWQERMNGLEEKINGFHEKESKIREDAAKRAQAQVPKLIKKSLSDHIVSLKYNPYDIKPINHPIDLVVYDGMSDGDVKDVIFLHSKNKAMRELHKSVHNVVENKEYDWKVVRISMDGKLEFED
;
A
#
# COMPACT_ATOMS: atom_id res chain seq x y z
N MET A 1 25.18 -47.95 25.82
CA MET A 1 25.50 -46.66 26.48
C MET A 1 24.57 -45.54 26.01
N MET A 2 24.21 -45.45 24.72
CA MET A 2 23.17 -44.53 24.22
C MET A 2 21.75 -44.90 24.67
N ASP A 3 21.39 -46.19 24.68
CA ASP A 3 20.05 -46.65 25.09
C ASP A 3 19.71 -46.29 26.54
N ASP A 4 20.72 -46.30 27.41
CA ASP A 4 20.56 -45.98 28.83
C ASP A 4 20.26 -44.48 29.03
N PHE A 5 20.95 -43.61 28.28
CA PHE A 5 20.69 -42.17 28.30
C PHE A 5 19.31 -41.79 27.74
N LEU A 6 18.90 -42.43 26.64
CA LEU A 6 17.57 -42.24 26.07
C LEU A 6 16.45 -42.72 27.01
N THR A 7 16.71 -43.82 27.72
CA THR A 7 15.80 -44.34 28.75
C THR A 7 15.65 -43.33 29.90
N VAL A 8 16.75 -42.79 30.40
CA VAL A 8 16.75 -41.74 31.44
C VAL A 8 15.97 -40.50 30.99
N PHE A 9 16.20 -40.01 29.76
CA PHE A 9 15.48 -38.84 29.24
C PHE A 9 13.98 -39.10 29.07
N THR A 10 13.60 -40.30 28.65
CA THR A 10 12.20 -40.69 28.51
C THR A 10 11.50 -40.76 29.88
N ASN A 11 12.20 -41.27 30.90
CA ASN A 11 11.71 -41.29 32.28
C ASN A 11 11.51 -39.86 32.85
N PHE A 12 12.26 -38.86 32.41
CA PHE A 12 12.02 -37.47 32.83
C PHE A 12 10.69 -36.91 32.32
N LYS A 13 10.10 -37.51 31.28
CA LYS A 13 8.76 -37.14 30.80
C LYS A 13 7.63 -37.72 31.67
N THR A 14 7.93 -38.66 32.57
CA THR A 14 6.93 -39.29 33.47
C THR A 14 7.00 -38.77 34.90
N ILE A 15 8.06 -38.06 35.27
CA ILE A 15 8.22 -37.49 36.61
C ILE A 15 7.51 -36.13 36.67
N LEU A 16 6.56 -35.98 37.60
CA LEU A 16 5.88 -34.72 37.89
C LEU A 16 6.59 -33.99 39.03
N CYS A 17 6.79 -32.70 38.86
CA CYS A 17 7.42 -31.83 39.85
C CYS A 17 6.41 -30.81 40.35
N VAL A 18 6.48 -30.43 41.62
CA VAL A 18 5.66 -29.34 42.19
C VAL A 18 6.57 -28.14 42.42
N CYS A 19 6.27 -27.02 41.78
CA CYS A 19 7.01 -25.78 42.03
C CYS A 19 6.66 -25.21 43.42
N PRO A 20 7.64 -24.98 44.31
CA PRO A 20 7.37 -24.48 45.66
C PRO A 20 6.85 -23.02 45.68
N ASN A 21 7.08 -22.23 44.62
CA ASN A 21 6.68 -20.82 44.57
C ASN A 21 5.27 -20.61 43.98
N CYS A 22 4.99 -21.19 42.81
CA CYS A 22 3.71 -21.01 42.11
C CYS A 22 2.77 -22.22 42.15
N LYS A 23 3.18 -23.34 42.78
CA LYS A 23 2.42 -24.61 42.88
C LYS A 23 2.03 -25.25 41.54
N ALA A 24 2.66 -24.82 40.44
CA ALA A 24 2.52 -25.48 39.14
C ALA A 24 3.04 -26.93 39.20
N LEU A 25 2.46 -27.79 38.36
CA LEU A 25 2.75 -29.22 38.24
C LEU A 25 3.40 -29.56 36.88
N PRO A 26 4.57 -28.99 36.53
CA PRO A 26 5.26 -29.35 35.28
C PRO A 26 5.87 -30.76 35.35
N ARG A 27 6.14 -31.35 34.19
CA ARG A 27 6.99 -32.55 34.10
C ARG A 27 8.45 -32.15 34.29
N LEU A 28 9.27 -33.06 34.81
CA LEU A 28 10.72 -32.83 34.99
C LEU A 28 11.39 -32.45 33.66
N SER A 29 10.98 -33.05 32.54
CA SER A 29 11.48 -32.71 31.21
C SER A 29 11.14 -31.29 30.73
N GLU A 30 10.14 -30.64 31.32
CA GLU A 30 9.70 -29.28 30.99
C GLU A 30 10.40 -28.22 31.85
N LEU A 31 11.17 -28.65 32.86
CA LEU A 31 11.91 -27.73 33.71
C LEU A 31 13.15 -27.21 32.99
N GLN A 32 13.28 -25.88 32.94
CA GLN A 32 14.53 -25.24 32.58
C GLN A 32 15.44 -25.23 33.81
N ILE A 33 16.54 -25.98 33.73
CA ILE A 33 17.54 -26.02 34.79
C ILE A 33 18.44 -24.80 34.63
N PHE A 34 18.36 -23.87 35.58
CA PHE A 34 19.24 -22.72 35.64
C PHE A 34 20.36 -22.99 36.65
N SER A 35 21.61 -22.89 36.22
CA SER A 35 22.77 -22.87 37.12
C SER A 35 23.06 -21.42 37.52
N SER A 36 23.25 -21.17 38.81
CA SER A 36 23.69 -19.86 39.30
C SER A 36 25.16 -19.58 39.01
N LYS A 37 25.94 -20.59 38.58
CA LYS A 37 27.33 -20.42 38.18
C LYS A 37 27.40 -19.99 36.72
N LYS A 38 28.10 -18.88 36.47
CA LYS A 38 28.40 -18.39 35.13
C LYS A 38 29.19 -19.47 34.38
N THR A 39 28.59 -20.01 33.32
CA THR A 39 29.25 -20.96 32.43
C THR A 39 30.37 -20.26 31.67
N LEU A 40 31.40 -21.01 31.28
CA LEU A 40 32.41 -20.51 30.35
C LEU A 40 31.74 -20.28 29.01
N LYS A 41 32.07 -19.17 28.34
CA LYS A 41 31.54 -18.85 27.01
C LYS A 41 31.90 -19.98 26.06
N ASP A 42 30.91 -20.52 25.37
CA ASP A 42 31.12 -21.56 24.37
C ASP A 42 30.93 -21.03 22.94
N TRP A 43 31.16 -21.92 21.97
CA TRP A 43 31.00 -21.60 20.55
C TRP A 43 29.55 -21.25 20.18
N MET A 44 28.56 -21.76 20.93
CA MET A 44 27.14 -21.50 20.70
C MET A 44 26.79 -20.08 21.14
N ASP A 45 27.33 -19.62 22.27
CA ASP A 45 27.21 -18.23 22.72
C ASP A 45 27.78 -17.26 21.67
N ASP A 46 28.99 -17.55 21.15
CA ASP A 46 29.62 -16.77 20.08
C ASP A 46 28.78 -16.76 18.79
N TRP A 47 28.21 -17.90 18.42
CA TRP A 47 27.34 -18.01 17.25
C TRP A 47 26.04 -17.23 17.43
N GLN A 48 25.39 -17.33 18.59
CA GLN A 48 24.18 -16.58 18.91
C GLN A 48 24.42 -15.06 18.86
N GLU A 49 25.54 -14.59 19.44
CA GLU A 49 25.91 -13.17 19.38
C GLU A 49 26.09 -12.69 17.93
N ARG A 50 26.72 -13.51 17.08
CA ARG A 50 26.88 -13.19 15.64
C ARG A 50 25.54 -13.16 14.90
N MET A 51 24.65 -14.12 15.19
CA MET A 51 23.33 -14.19 14.56
C MET A 51 22.46 -12.99 14.96
N ASN A 52 22.43 -12.65 16.26
CA ASN A 52 21.71 -11.48 16.76
C ASN A 52 22.26 -10.20 16.11
N GLY A 53 23.59 -10.05 16.03
CA GLY A 53 24.21 -8.90 15.37
C GLY A 53 23.95 -8.82 13.86
N LEU A 54 23.69 -9.96 13.19
CA LEU A 54 23.28 -9.99 11.80
C LEU A 54 21.81 -9.58 11.66
N GLU A 55 20.93 -10.10 12.51
CA GLU A 55 19.51 -9.80 12.52
C GLU A 55 19.25 -8.30 12.79
N GLU A 56 19.97 -7.69 13.75
CA GLU A 56 19.92 -6.25 13.99
C GLU A 56 20.29 -5.43 12.74
N LYS A 57 21.33 -5.86 12.01
CA LYS A 57 21.75 -5.18 10.77
C LYS A 57 20.72 -5.33 9.65
N ILE A 58 20.10 -6.50 9.52
CA ILE A 58 19.04 -6.76 8.55
C ILE A 58 17.83 -5.88 8.86
N ASN A 59 17.40 -5.85 10.12
CA ASN A 59 16.29 -5.00 10.56
C ASN A 59 16.59 -3.53 10.31
N GLY A 60 17.80 -3.07 10.68
CA GLY A 60 18.24 -1.69 10.41
C GLY A 60 18.33 -1.36 8.91
N PHE A 61 18.63 -2.33 8.05
CA PHE A 61 18.59 -2.15 6.60
C PHE A 61 17.15 -1.99 6.10
N HIS A 62 16.24 -2.87 6.49
CA HIS A 62 14.84 -2.81 6.07
C HIS A 62 14.14 -1.54 6.53
N GLU A 63 14.42 -1.07 7.74
CA GLU A 63 13.89 0.21 8.22
C GLU A 63 14.37 1.39 7.37
N LYS A 64 15.66 1.42 7.01
CA LYS A 64 16.22 2.47 6.14
C LYS A 64 15.64 2.39 4.74
N GLU A 65 15.53 1.19 4.18
CA GLU A 65 14.93 0.96 2.87
C GLU A 65 13.48 1.45 2.83
N SER A 66 12.66 1.09 3.84
CA SER A 66 11.26 1.52 3.94
C SER A 66 11.16 3.04 3.99
N LYS A 67 11.98 3.70 4.83
CA LYS A 67 12.02 5.16 4.91
C LYS A 67 12.36 5.80 3.56
N ILE A 68 13.36 5.28 2.86
CA ILE A 68 13.75 5.79 1.53
C ILE A 68 12.60 5.63 0.53
N ARG A 69 11.91 4.48 0.52
CA ARG A 69 10.77 4.23 -0.38
C ARG A 69 9.61 5.16 -0.08
N GLU A 70 9.25 5.33 1.20
CA GLU A 70 8.20 6.25 1.63
C GLU A 70 8.53 7.70 1.26
N ASP A 71 9.75 8.15 1.50
CA ASP A 71 10.19 9.50 1.15
C ASP A 71 10.25 9.71 -0.37
N ALA A 72 10.61 8.70 -1.15
CA ALA A 72 10.52 8.74 -2.60
C ALA A 72 9.07 8.87 -3.08
N ALA A 73 8.15 8.09 -2.50
CA ALA A 73 6.72 8.15 -2.82
C ALA A 73 6.12 9.52 -2.49
N LYS A 74 6.40 10.07 -1.29
CA LYS A 74 5.96 11.42 -0.90
C LYS A 74 6.51 12.50 -1.84
N ARG A 75 7.79 12.41 -2.22
CA ARG A 75 8.40 13.34 -3.19
C ARG A 75 7.75 13.24 -4.56
N ALA A 76 7.44 12.04 -5.04
CA ALA A 76 6.75 11.84 -6.31
C ALA A 76 5.33 12.45 -6.25
N GLN A 77 4.56 12.16 -5.21
CA GLN A 77 3.21 12.69 -5.00
C GLN A 77 3.19 14.23 -4.96
N ALA A 78 4.20 14.86 -4.35
CA ALA A 78 4.34 16.31 -4.31
C ALA A 78 4.72 16.92 -5.68
N GLN A 79 5.33 16.16 -6.58
CA GLN A 79 5.73 16.62 -7.91
C GLN A 79 4.62 16.47 -8.96
N VAL A 80 3.78 15.45 -8.87
CA VAL A 80 2.71 15.16 -9.84
C VAL A 80 1.83 16.40 -10.14
N PRO A 81 1.31 17.15 -9.14
CA PRO A 81 0.50 18.34 -9.42
C PRO A 81 1.26 19.41 -10.20
N LYS A 82 2.58 19.55 -9.95
CA LYS A 82 3.43 20.50 -10.67
C LYS A 82 3.63 20.07 -12.12
N LEU A 83 3.80 18.77 -12.37
CA LEU A 83 3.92 18.22 -13.73
C LEU A 83 2.62 18.38 -14.51
N ILE A 84 1.47 18.06 -13.90
CA ILE A 84 0.15 18.26 -14.53
C ILE A 84 -0.02 19.73 -14.90
N LYS A 85 0.19 20.66 -13.96
CA LYS A 85 0.10 22.11 -14.24
C LYS A 85 1.03 22.56 -15.36
N LYS A 86 2.25 22.01 -15.46
CA LYS A 86 3.20 22.32 -16.55
C LYS A 86 2.74 21.78 -17.91
N SER A 87 2.01 20.67 -17.94
CA SER A 87 1.47 20.09 -19.19
C SER A 87 0.21 20.80 -19.68
N LEU A 88 -0.46 21.57 -18.82
CA LEU A 88 -1.68 22.31 -19.15
C LEU A 88 -1.33 23.71 -19.65
N SER A 89 -2.25 24.32 -20.41
CA SER A 89 -2.09 25.72 -20.81
C SER A 89 -2.27 26.66 -19.62
N ASP A 90 -1.60 27.82 -19.64
CA ASP A 90 -1.68 28.84 -18.58
C ASP A 90 -3.13 29.25 -18.27
N HIS A 91 -4.00 29.22 -19.29
CA HIS A 91 -5.41 29.53 -19.13
C HIS A 91 -6.12 28.50 -18.25
N ILE A 92 -5.85 27.21 -18.44
CA ILE A 92 -6.44 26.14 -17.60
C ILE A 92 -5.88 26.21 -16.19
N VAL A 93 -4.58 26.44 -16.04
CA VAL A 93 -3.94 26.60 -14.73
C VAL A 93 -4.54 27.78 -13.94
N SER A 94 -4.96 28.84 -14.64
CA SER A 94 -5.59 30.02 -14.03
C SER A 94 -6.97 29.76 -13.42
N LEU A 95 -7.66 28.69 -13.83
CA LEU A 95 -8.98 28.29 -13.31
C LEU A 95 -8.92 27.70 -11.89
N LYS A 96 -7.71 27.44 -11.36
CA LYS A 96 -7.46 27.00 -9.97
C LYS A 96 -8.11 25.66 -9.55
N TYR A 97 -8.57 24.84 -10.49
CA TYR A 97 -9.02 23.49 -10.19
C TYR A 97 -7.90 22.61 -9.62
N ASN A 98 -8.28 21.58 -8.87
CA ASN A 98 -7.32 20.57 -8.43
C ASN A 98 -6.76 19.81 -9.65
N PRO A 99 -5.43 19.73 -9.84
CA PRO A 99 -4.84 19.00 -10.96
C PRO A 99 -5.27 17.53 -11.05
N TYR A 100 -5.62 16.88 -9.93
CA TYR A 100 -6.09 15.49 -9.92
C TYR A 100 -7.50 15.31 -10.49
N ASP A 101 -8.29 16.39 -10.51
CA ASP A 101 -9.68 16.42 -10.95
C ASP A 101 -9.79 16.64 -12.47
N ILE A 102 -8.69 17.04 -13.11
CA ILE A 102 -8.61 17.29 -14.55
C ILE A 102 -8.23 15.98 -15.27
N LYS A 103 -9.12 15.49 -16.14
CA LYS A 103 -8.93 14.26 -16.91
C LYS A 103 -8.90 14.54 -18.42
N PRO A 104 -7.88 14.06 -19.15
CA PRO A 104 -7.90 14.14 -20.59
C PRO A 104 -8.89 13.13 -21.17
N ILE A 105 -9.74 13.60 -22.08
CA ILE A 105 -10.63 12.79 -22.90
C ILE A 105 -10.29 12.92 -24.41
N ASN A 106 -9.42 13.87 -24.75
CA ASN A 106 -8.77 14.12 -26.04
C ASN A 106 -9.68 14.60 -27.18
N HIS A 107 -10.73 13.85 -27.52
CA HIS A 107 -11.58 14.19 -28.65
C HIS A 107 -13.04 13.79 -28.39
N PRO A 108 -14.03 14.64 -28.73
CA PRO A 108 -13.92 15.97 -29.34
C PRO A 108 -13.66 17.11 -28.35
N ILE A 109 -13.72 16.84 -27.05
CA ILE A 109 -13.35 17.76 -25.99
C ILE A 109 -11.98 17.32 -25.47
N ASP A 110 -11.09 18.25 -25.12
CA ASP A 110 -9.71 17.91 -24.73
C ASP A 110 -9.68 17.35 -23.29
N LEU A 111 -10.39 18.00 -22.38
CA LEU A 111 -10.35 17.72 -20.94
C LEU A 111 -11.77 17.77 -20.31
N VAL A 112 -11.96 16.99 -19.25
CA VAL A 112 -13.08 17.10 -18.30
C VAL A 112 -12.52 17.39 -16.92
N VAL A 113 -13.15 18.31 -16.19
CA VAL A 113 -12.86 18.59 -14.79
C VAL A 113 -14.01 18.10 -13.94
N TYR A 114 -13.73 17.20 -13.00
CA TYR A 114 -14.69 16.72 -12.00
C TYR A 114 -14.42 17.46 -10.68
N ASP A 115 -14.95 18.67 -10.52
CA ASP A 115 -14.61 19.54 -9.39
C ASP A 115 -15.02 18.92 -8.06
N GLY A 116 -14.04 18.67 -7.17
CA GLY A 116 -14.23 18.00 -5.88
C GLY A 116 -14.02 16.49 -5.90
N MET A 117 -13.67 15.90 -7.06
CA MET A 117 -13.40 14.46 -7.17
C MET A 117 -12.28 14.00 -6.23
N SER A 118 -11.22 14.78 -6.06
CA SER A 118 -10.13 14.48 -5.11
C SER A 118 -10.59 14.40 -3.66
N ASP A 119 -11.66 15.12 -3.34
CA ASP A 119 -12.20 15.24 -1.99
C ASP A 119 -13.28 14.17 -1.73
N GLY A 120 -13.64 13.40 -2.75
CA GLY A 120 -14.63 12.33 -2.69
C GLY A 120 -16.08 12.76 -2.98
N ASP A 121 -16.30 14.04 -3.30
CA ASP A 121 -17.62 14.61 -3.57
C ASP A 121 -17.56 15.53 -4.79
N VAL A 122 -18.05 15.03 -5.94
CA VAL A 122 -18.03 15.78 -7.20
C VAL A 122 -19.21 16.75 -7.23
N LYS A 123 -18.89 18.05 -7.29
CA LYS A 123 -19.88 19.13 -7.29
C LYS A 123 -20.31 19.53 -8.69
N ASP A 124 -19.34 19.58 -9.61
CA ASP A 124 -19.53 20.03 -10.99
C ASP A 124 -18.70 19.20 -11.97
N VAL A 125 -19.21 19.09 -13.19
CA VAL A 125 -18.50 18.49 -14.33
C VAL A 125 -18.32 19.54 -15.42
N ILE A 126 -17.08 19.96 -15.66
CA ILE A 126 -16.75 21.02 -16.62
C ILE A 126 -16.00 20.43 -17.83
N PHE A 127 -16.54 20.64 -19.02
CA PHE A 127 -15.88 20.31 -20.28
C PHE A 127 -14.99 21.46 -20.73
N LEU A 128 -13.70 21.18 -20.96
CA LEU A 128 -12.72 22.16 -21.44
C LEU A 128 -12.15 21.72 -22.78
N HIS A 129 -12.18 22.63 -23.75
CA HIS A 129 -11.52 22.44 -25.04
C HIS A 129 -10.65 23.66 -25.35
N SER A 130 -9.57 23.42 -26.09
CA SER A 130 -8.74 24.46 -26.68
C SER A 130 -9.48 25.10 -27.87
N LYS A 131 -9.16 26.35 -28.18
CA LYS A 131 -9.76 27.03 -29.34
C LYS A 131 -9.19 26.43 -30.62
N ASN A 132 -10.01 25.69 -31.36
CA ASN A 132 -9.66 25.13 -32.66
C ASN A 132 -10.68 25.57 -33.72
N LYS A 133 -10.23 26.25 -34.78
CA LYS A 133 -11.11 26.76 -35.85
C LYS A 133 -11.80 25.64 -36.62
N ALA A 134 -11.10 24.53 -36.86
CA ALA A 134 -11.64 23.39 -37.61
C ALA A 134 -12.74 22.66 -36.83
N MET A 135 -12.65 22.68 -35.49
CA MET A 135 -13.58 21.95 -34.60
C MET A 135 -14.71 22.82 -34.05
N ARG A 136 -14.83 24.08 -34.49
CA ARG A 136 -15.77 25.06 -33.94
C ARG A 136 -17.22 24.56 -33.96
N GLU A 137 -17.67 24.04 -35.10
CA GLU A 137 -19.05 23.56 -35.24
C GLU A 137 -19.30 22.32 -34.39
N LEU A 138 -18.32 21.41 -34.27
CA LEU A 138 -18.45 20.23 -33.42
C LEU A 138 -18.50 20.60 -31.93
N HIS A 139 -17.62 21.50 -31.48
CA HIS A 139 -17.64 21.99 -30.10
C HIS A 139 -18.96 22.71 -29.78
N LYS A 140 -19.48 23.49 -30.73
CA LYS A 140 -20.79 24.15 -30.60
C LYS A 140 -21.92 23.12 -30.50
N SER A 141 -21.86 22.06 -31.30
CA SER A 141 -22.82 20.96 -31.22
C SER A 141 -22.82 20.30 -29.83
N VAL A 142 -21.63 19.99 -29.28
CA VAL A 142 -21.50 19.40 -27.94
C VAL A 142 -22.03 20.36 -26.87
N HIS A 143 -21.68 21.66 -26.96
CA HIS A 143 -22.17 22.67 -26.04
C HIS A 143 -23.70 22.72 -25.98
N ASN A 144 -24.37 22.70 -27.14
CA ASN A 144 -25.82 22.73 -27.21
C ASN A 144 -26.47 21.51 -26.55
N VAL A 145 -25.93 20.30 -26.77
CA VAL A 145 -26.41 19.05 -26.14
C VAL A 145 -26.31 19.14 -24.62
N VAL A 146 -25.19 19.68 -24.11
CA VAL A 146 -24.99 19.88 -22.66
C VAL A 146 -25.95 20.95 -22.10
N GLU A 147 -26.10 22.10 -22.77
CA GLU A 147 -27.02 23.16 -22.33
C GLU A 147 -28.49 22.71 -22.33
N ASN A 148 -28.90 21.92 -23.33
CA ASN A 148 -30.24 21.34 -23.42
C ASN A 148 -30.45 20.18 -22.43
N LYS A 149 -29.42 19.77 -21.68
CA LYS A 149 -29.43 18.62 -20.77
C LYS A 149 -29.75 17.29 -21.45
N GLU A 150 -29.31 17.14 -22.70
CA GLU A 150 -29.48 15.96 -23.53
C GLU A 150 -28.32 14.96 -23.32
N TYR A 151 -28.06 14.59 -22.06
CA TYR A 151 -27.01 13.64 -21.69
C TYR A 151 -27.56 12.56 -20.76
N ASP A 152 -26.88 11.42 -20.72
CA ASP A 152 -27.35 10.23 -20.02
C ASP A 152 -26.22 9.58 -19.21
N TRP A 153 -26.58 8.86 -18.16
CA TRP A 153 -25.66 8.10 -17.32
C TRP A 153 -25.86 6.61 -17.57
N LYS A 154 -24.86 5.96 -18.18
CA LYS A 154 -24.91 4.53 -18.49
C LYS A 154 -23.75 3.80 -17.84
N VAL A 155 -24.06 2.72 -17.14
CA VAL A 155 -23.07 1.82 -16.57
C VAL A 155 -22.85 0.66 -17.55
N VAL A 156 -21.60 0.42 -17.94
CA VAL A 156 -21.26 -0.63 -18.89
C VAL A 156 -20.20 -1.54 -18.29
N ARG A 157 -20.46 -2.84 -18.32
CA ARG A 157 -19.48 -3.88 -17.97
C ARG A 157 -18.82 -4.39 -19.23
N ILE A 158 -17.50 -4.47 -19.19
CA ILE A 158 -16.70 -5.14 -20.21
C ILE A 158 -16.43 -6.55 -19.70
N SER A 159 -16.99 -7.55 -20.35
CA SER A 159 -16.72 -8.95 -20.04
C SER A 159 -15.28 -9.33 -20.41
N MET A 160 -14.77 -10.44 -19.90
CA MET A 160 -13.41 -10.92 -20.21
C MET A 160 -13.22 -11.29 -21.70
N ASP A 161 -14.31 -11.57 -22.42
CA ASP A 161 -14.35 -11.76 -23.87
C ASP A 161 -14.60 -10.46 -24.66
N GLY A 162 -14.61 -9.30 -23.99
CA GLY A 162 -14.71 -7.98 -24.62
C GLY A 162 -16.11 -7.56 -25.04
N LYS A 163 -17.16 -8.26 -24.57
CA LYS A 163 -18.55 -7.84 -24.78
C LYS A 163 -18.92 -6.72 -23.82
N LEU A 164 -19.72 -5.78 -24.32
CA LEU A 164 -20.29 -4.69 -23.54
C LEU A 164 -21.69 -5.09 -23.08
N GLU A 165 -21.87 -5.22 -21.77
CA GLU A 165 -23.16 -5.42 -21.13
C GLU A 165 -23.55 -4.11 -20.45
N PHE A 166 -24.66 -3.51 -20.88
CA PHE A 166 -25.23 -2.34 -20.22
C PHE A 166 -25.97 -2.82 -18.97
N GLU A 167 -25.72 -2.20 -17.83
CA GLU A 167 -26.58 -2.34 -16.67
C GLU A 167 -27.79 -1.42 -16.86
N ASP A 168 -28.99 -1.96 -16.66
CA ASP A 168 -30.25 -1.21 -16.62
C ASP A 168 -30.34 -0.32 -15.36
#